data_AF-A0A514WT29-F1
#
_entry.id   AF-A0A514WT29-F1
#
_cell.length_a   1.000
_cell.length_b   1.000
_cell.length_c   1.000
_cell.angle_alpha   90.00
_cell.angle_beta   90.00
_cell.angle_gamma   90.00
#
_symmetry.space_group_name_H-M   'P 1'
#
loop_
_entity.id
_entity.type
_entity.pdbx_description
1 polymer ?
#
loop_
_entity_poly.entity_id
_entity_poly.type
_entity_poly.pdbx_seq_one_letter_code
_entity_poly.pdbx_strand_id
1 'polypeptide(L)'
;MKFTRPMKIAALLLLCFASTSFAEEKFLDMSEPPFYMPSYDEFKNLQQDQKEFYLDKVLPLAKDLPNLGKLNKSQLDEASEWYEGWGDIRKKVYLSCQDDKDNEETCDKLVDLRVDAINLKANQKEQNRDADEKAQSEKSAKADGKKKAALEKAATPTTDKTESSETKTDK
;
A
#
# COMPACT_ATOMS: atom_id res chain seq x y z
N MET A 1 -50.79 74.87 17.88
CA MET A 1 -49.58 74.06 18.15
C MET A 1 -50.03 72.62 18.36
N LYS A 2 -49.58 71.69 17.50
CA LYS A 2 -49.96 70.28 17.53
C LYS A 2 -48.69 69.46 17.76
N PHE A 3 -48.62 68.74 18.87
CA PHE A 3 -47.61 67.71 19.11
C PHE A 3 -48.30 66.48 19.68
N THR A 4 -48.78 65.62 18.79
CA THR A 4 -49.14 64.24 19.07
C THR A 4 -47.97 63.36 18.66
N ARG A 5 -47.31 62.71 19.62
CA ARG A 5 -46.39 61.60 19.37
C ARG A 5 -46.91 60.35 20.07
N PRO A 6 -47.26 59.30 19.32
CA PRO A 6 -47.16 57.94 19.79
C PRO A 6 -46.05 57.25 19.00
N MET A 7 -44.85 57.14 19.57
CA MET A 7 -43.82 56.26 19.01
C MET A 7 -44.02 54.88 19.62
N LYS A 8 -44.44 53.98 18.73
CA LYS A 8 -44.84 52.60 18.95
C LYS A 8 -43.73 51.80 19.63
N ILE A 9 -44.11 51.05 20.66
CA ILE A 9 -43.34 49.93 21.20
C ILE A 9 -43.20 48.91 20.07
N ALA A 10 -42.01 48.83 19.48
CA ALA A 10 -41.64 47.76 18.56
C ALA A 10 -41.11 46.58 19.38
N ALA A 11 -42.02 45.85 20.02
CA ALA A 11 -41.77 44.49 20.47
C ALA A 11 -42.22 43.55 19.35
N LEU A 12 -41.28 43.09 18.54
CA LEU A 12 -41.50 41.92 17.70
C LEU A 12 -40.24 41.04 17.79
N LEU A 13 -40.23 40.20 18.82
CA LEU A 13 -39.49 38.96 18.85
C LEU A 13 -39.94 38.13 17.65
N LEU A 14 -39.07 37.97 16.66
CA LEU A 14 -39.20 36.94 15.64
C LEU A 14 -37.91 36.12 15.63
N LEU A 15 -37.82 35.27 16.66
CA LEU A 15 -37.18 33.97 16.57
C LEU A 15 -37.84 33.22 15.41
N CYS A 16 -37.17 33.11 14.27
CA CYS A 16 -37.54 32.18 13.22
C CYS A 16 -36.28 31.71 12.50
N PHE A 17 -35.89 30.49 12.87
CA PHE A 17 -35.15 29.51 12.09
C PHE A 17 -33.73 29.91 11.70
N ALA A 18 -32.81 29.63 12.61
CA ALA A 18 -31.54 29.05 12.20
C ALA A 18 -31.87 27.94 11.21
N SER A 19 -31.47 28.12 9.95
CA SER A 19 -31.43 27.05 8.96
C SER A 19 -30.43 26.02 9.48
N THR A 20 -30.86 25.15 10.39
CA THR A 20 -30.28 23.82 10.51
C THR A 20 -30.61 23.15 9.19
N SER A 21 -29.73 23.36 8.21
CA SER A 21 -29.57 22.44 7.11
C SER A 21 -29.24 21.11 7.79
N PHE A 22 -30.27 20.33 8.11
CA PHE A 22 -30.13 18.89 8.23
C PHE A 22 -29.61 18.48 6.87
N ALA A 23 -28.29 18.40 6.76
CA ALA A 23 -27.66 17.58 5.75
C ALA A 23 -28.37 16.25 5.89
N GLU A 24 -29.13 15.88 4.87
CA GLU A 24 -29.62 14.52 4.68
C GLU A 24 -28.44 13.62 5.04
N GLU A 25 -28.52 12.91 6.17
CA GLU A 25 -27.59 11.83 6.43
C GLU A 25 -27.87 10.83 5.34
N LYS A 26 -27.20 10.99 4.19
CA LYS A 26 -27.07 9.93 3.20
C LYS A 26 -26.65 8.72 4.02
N PHE A 27 -27.55 7.75 4.12
CA PHE A 27 -27.25 6.47 4.75
C PHE A 27 -26.03 5.91 4.03
N LEU A 28 -24.88 6.04 4.67
CA LEU A 28 -23.60 5.66 4.09
C LEU A 28 -23.46 4.16 4.25
N ASP A 29 -23.77 3.42 3.18
CA ASP A 29 -23.61 1.97 3.21
C ASP A 29 -22.14 1.58 3.01
N MET A 30 -21.44 1.43 4.14
CA MET A 30 -20.06 0.93 4.18
C MET A 30 -19.98 -0.62 4.25
N SER A 31 -21.11 -1.31 4.05
CA SER A 31 -21.19 -2.78 3.97
C SER A 31 -21.05 -3.31 2.55
N GLU A 32 -21.18 -2.43 1.55
CA GLU A 32 -20.98 -2.75 0.14
C GLU A 32 -19.63 -2.26 -0.38
N PRO A 33 -19.05 -2.93 -1.41
CA PRO A 33 -17.84 -2.49 -2.06
C PRO A 33 -18.03 -1.15 -2.80
N PRO A 34 -16.95 -0.38 -3.04
CA PRO A 34 -15.56 -0.67 -2.69
C PRO A 34 -15.20 -0.42 -1.21
N PHE A 35 -14.41 -1.33 -0.64
CA PHE A 35 -13.95 -1.25 0.75
C PHE A 35 -12.58 -0.57 0.84
N TYR A 36 -12.56 0.78 0.82
CA TYR A 36 -11.33 1.58 0.86
C TYR A 36 -10.47 1.36 2.12
N MET A 37 -11.08 1.00 3.24
CA MET A 37 -10.40 0.81 4.53
C MET A 37 -11.00 -0.41 5.24
N PRO A 38 -10.18 -1.25 5.91
CA PRO A 38 -10.67 -2.40 6.67
C PRO A 38 -11.69 -1.96 7.71
N SER A 39 -12.71 -2.78 7.92
CA SER A 39 -13.59 -2.61 9.09
C SER A 39 -12.78 -2.76 10.38
N TYR A 40 -13.30 -2.29 11.51
CA TYR A 40 -12.60 -2.48 12.78
C TYR A 40 -12.36 -3.95 13.09
N ASP A 41 -13.34 -4.83 12.82
CA ASP A 41 -13.18 -6.26 13.03
C ASP A 41 -12.11 -6.88 12.13
N GLU A 42 -12.03 -6.44 10.88
CA GLU A 42 -10.98 -6.88 9.96
C GLU A 42 -9.60 -6.41 10.44
N PHE A 43 -9.47 -5.14 10.82
CA PHE A 43 -8.23 -4.56 11.34
C PHE A 43 -7.80 -5.23 12.66
N LYS A 44 -8.72 -5.42 13.61
CA LYS A 44 -8.47 -6.05 14.90
C LYS A 44 -7.90 -7.46 14.75
N ASN A 45 -8.38 -8.19 13.75
CA ASN A 45 -7.96 -9.57 13.47
C ASN A 45 -6.64 -9.69 12.70
N LEU A 46 -6.07 -8.58 12.22
CA LEU A 46 -4.72 -8.55 11.67
C LEU A 46 -3.67 -8.90 12.74
N GLN A 47 -2.59 -9.55 12.29
CA GLN A 47 -1.41 -9.78 13.13
C GLN A 47 -0.67 -8.46 13.38
N GLN A 48 0.17 -8.42 14.42
CA GLN A 48 0.84 -7.19 14.86
C GLN A 48 1.66 -6.53 13.74
N ASP A 49 2.40 -7.31 12.97
CA ASP A 49 3.20 -6.83 11.84
C ASP A 49 2.34 -6.33 10.67
N GLN A 50 1.18 -6.95 10.44
CA GLN A 50 0.20 -6.47 9.45
C GLN A 50 -0.43 -5.14 9.87
N LYS A 51 -0.71 -4.97 11.17
CA LYS A 51 -1.21 -3.71 11.73
C LYS A 51 -0.18 -2.60 11.60
N GLU A 52 1.05 -2.85 12.00
CA GLU A 52 2.16 -1.89 11.91
C GLU A 52 2.41 -1.47 10.46
N PHE A 53 2.45 -2.43 9.53
CA PHE A 53 2.54 -2.16 8.10
C PHE A 53 1.38 -1.29 7.62
N TYR A 54 0.15 -1.64 7.97
CA TYR A 54 -1.03 -0.90 7.54
C TYR A 54 -1.03 0.54 8.06
N LEU A 55 -0.79 0.74 9.36
CA LEU A 55 -0.80 2.07 10.00
C LEU A 55 0.31 2.98 9.46
N ASP A 56 1.49 2.44 9.17
CA ASP A 56 2.61 3.21 8.59
C ASP A 56 2.29 3.70 7.16
N LYS A 57 1.59 2.88 6.37
CA LYS A 57 1.29 3.16 4.96
C LYS A 57 -0.01 3.92 4.73
N VAL A 58 -1.01 3.77 5.60
CA VAL A 58 -2.29 4.45 5.42
C VAL A 58 -2.15 5.95 5.65
N LEU A 59 -1.34 6.36 6.64
CA LEU A 59 -1.17 7.77 7.00
C LEU A 59 -0.74 8.67 5.84
N PRO A 60 0.29 8.35 5.02
CA PRO A 60 0.65 9.20 3.88
C PRO A 60 -0.44 9.24 2.80
N LEU A 61 -1.16 8.15 2.53
CA LEU A 61 -2.25 8.13 1.55
C LEU A 61 -3.44 8.97 2.02
N ALA A 62 -3.74 8.91 3.31
CA ALA A 62 -4.91 9.57 3.88
C ALA A 62 -4.73 11.10 4.00
N LYS A 63 -3.51 11.62 3.93
CA LYS A 63 -3.22 13.07 3.97
C LYS A 63 -3.79 13.83 2.78
N ASP A 64 -3.91 13.17 1.64
CA ASP A 64 -4.36 13.79 0.39
C ASP A 64 -5.89 13.85 0.31
N LEU A 65 -6.61 13.24 1.27
CA LEU A 65 -8.07 13.20 1.28
C LEU A 65 -8.70 14.44 1.94
N PRO A 66 -9.61 15.16 1.25
CA PRO A 66 -10.13 16.45 1.71
C PRO A 66 -10.99 16.36 2.99
N ASN A 67 -11.74 15.27 3.21
CA ASN A 67 -12.65 15.15 4.35
C ASN A 67 -12.01 14.53 5.59
N LEU A 68 -10.74 14.12 5.54
CA LEU A 68 -10.05 13.51 6.67
C LEU A 68 -9.57 14.54 7.70
N GLY A 69 -9.39 15.79 7.28
CA GLY A 69 -8.72 16.81 8.08
C GLY A 69 -7.25 16.46 8.33
N LYS A 70 -6.65 17.06 9.36
CA LYS A 70 -5.27 16.76 9.75
C LYS A 70 -5.22 15.46 10.55
N LEU A 71 -5.31 14.31 9.88
CA LEU A 71 -5.01 13.03 10.51
C LEU A 71 -3.50 12.91 10.72
N ASN A 72 -3.08 12.70 11.97
CA ASN A 72 -1.69 12.44 12.33
C ASN A 72 -1.52 11.03 12.92
N LYS A 73 -0.27 10.61 13.10
CA LYS A 73 0.07 9.29 13.61
C LYS A 73 -0.58 9.00 14.97
N SER A 74 -0.55 9.95 15.91
CA SER A 74 -1.13 9.76 17.24
C SER A 74 -2.63 9.51 17.20
N GLN A 75 -3.36 10.24 16.34
CA GLN A 75 -4.80 10.05 16.19
C GLN A 75 -5.15 8.72 15.52
N LEU A 76 -4.33 8.31 14.54
CA LEU A 76 -4.50 7.04 13.86
C LEU A 76 -4.20 5.86 14.79
N ASP A 77 -3.14 5.96 15.60
CA ASP A 77 -2.77 4.96 16.61
C ASP A 77 -3.88 4.85 17.68
N GLU A 78 -4.39 5.96 18.20
CA GLU A 78 -5.52 5.97 19.15
C GLU A 78 -6.79 5.38 18.55
N ALA A 79 -7.13 5.76 17.31
CA ALA A 79 -8.30 5.21 16.62
C ALA A 79 -8.18 3.70 16.37
N SER A 80 -6.96 3.17 16.23
CA SER A 80 -6.72 1.75 16.01
C SER A 80 -7.09 0.87 17.22
N GLU A 81 -7.21 1.48 18.41
CA GLU A 81 -7.55 0.77 19.64
C GLU A 81 -9.06 0.59 19.84
N TRP A 82 -9.89 1.49 19.29
CA TRP A 82 -11.33 1.57 19.59
C TRP A 82 -12.22 1.63 18.35
N TYR A 83 -13.36 0.92 18.40
CA TYR A 83 -14.30 0.79 17.28
C TYR A 83 -14.79 2.15 16.74
N GLU A 84 -15.15 3.08 17.63
CA GLU A 84 -15.73 4.37 17.25
C GLU A 84 -14.73 5.26 16.51
N GLY A 85 -13.50 5.41 17.05
CA GLY A 85 -12.45 6.19 16.40
C GLY A 85 -12.05 5.62 15.03
N TRP A 86 -11.94 4.29 14.92
CA TRP A 86 -11.69 3.65 13.63
C TRP A 86 -12.82 3.86 12.63
N GLY A 87 -14.07 3.75 13.10
CA GLY A 87 -15.27 3.97 12.33
C GLY A 87 -15.35 5.39 11.77
N ASP A 88 -14.98 6.39 12.56
CA ASP A 88 -14.96 7.79 12.14
C ASP A 88 -13.94 8.05 11.04
N ILE A 89 -12.73 7.51 11.15
CA ILE A 89 -11.72 7.63 10.09
C ILE A 89 -12.23 6.92 8.82
N ARG A 90 -12.71 5.69 8.95
CA ARG A 90 -13.25 4.90 7.83
C ARG A 90 -14.39 5.64 7.11
N LYS A 91 -15.31 6.25 7.86
CA LYS A 91 -16.40 7.06 7.30
C LYS A 91 -15.87 8.25 6.50
N LYS A 92 -14.88 8.98 7.03
CA LYS A 92 -14.28 10.13 6.33
C LYS A 92 -13.50 9.74 5.08
N VAL A 93 -12.75 8.62 5.12
CA VAL A 93 -12.10 8.05 3.94
C VAL A 93 -13.16 7.75 2.88
N TYR A 94 -14.21 7.03 3.28
CA TYR A 94 -15.27 6.61 2.37
C TYR A 94 -15.98 7.80 1.72
N LEU A 95 -16.32 8.84 2.49
CA LEU A 95 -16.90 10.08 1.96
C LEU A 95 -15.94 10.80 1.00
N SER A 96 -14.65 10.87 1.33
CA SER A 96 -13.64 11.47 0.44
C SER A 96 -13.51 10.72 -0.88
N CYS A 97 -13.69 9.40 -0.87
CA CYS A 97 -13.58 8.56 -2.05
C CYS A 97 -14.87 8.48 -2.88
N GLN A 98 -16.05 8.63 -2.27
CA GLN A 98 -17.31 8.69 -3.01
C GLN A 98 -17.55 10.04 -3.68
N ASP A 99 -17.26 11.14 -2.97
CA ASP A 99 -17.71 12.46 -3.40
C ASP A 99 -16.76 13.11 -4.43
N ASP A 100 -15.52 12.62 -4.55
CA ASP A 100 -14.47 13.30 -5.32
C ASP A 100 -13.69 12.34 -6.22
N LYS A 101 -13.92 12.47 -7.54
CA LYS A 101 -13.22 11.69 -8.57
C LYS A 101 -11.74 12.03 -8.68
N ASP A 102 -11.33 13.20 -8.22
CA ASP A 102 -9.92 13.59 -8.27
C ASP A 102 -9.05 12.76 -7.29
N ASN A 103 -9.69 12.04 -6.36
CA ASN A 103 -9.03 11.17 -5.38
C ASN A 103 -9.06 9.68 -5.76
N GLU A 104 -9.57 9.31 -6.95
CA GLU A 104 -9.77 7.91 -7.35
C GLU A 104 -8.48 7.08 -7.22
N GLU A 105 -7.33 7.61 -7.65
CA GLU A 105 -6.03 6.92 -7.52
C GLU A 105 -5.62 6.68 -6.06
N THR A 106 -5.84 7.67 -5.18
CA THR A 106 -5.54 7.53 -3.75
C THR A 106 -6.47 6.50 -3.10
N CYS A 107 -7.74 6.49 -3.50
CA CYS A 107 -8.73 5.55 -3.02
C CYS A 107 -8.45 4.11 -3.49
N ASP A 108 -8.00 3.92 -4.72
CA ASP A 108 -7.53 2.63 -5.21
C ASP A 108 -6.31 2.14 -4.43
N LYS A 109 -5.33 3.02 -4.18
CA LYS A 109 -4.17 2.70 -3.33
C LYS A 109 -4.56 2.29 -1.91
N LEU A 110 -5.63 2.84 -1.36
CA LEU A 110 -6.15 2.46 -0.05
C LEU A 110 -6.77 1.05 -0.07
N VAL A 111 -7.48 0.69 -1.15
CA VAL A 111 -7.99 -0.67 -1.38
C VAL A 111 -6.82 -1.65 -1.50
N ASP A 112 -5.81 -1.33 -2.32
CA ASP A 112 -4.63 -2.17 -2.50
C ASP A 112 -3.88 -2.36 -1.18
N LEU A 113 -3.68 -1.27 -0.42
CA LEU A 113 -3.03 -1.33 0.88
C LEU A 113 -3.76 -2.26 1.86
N ARG A 114 -5.10 -2.21 1.88
CA ARG A 114 -5.91 -3.13 2.70
C ARG A 114 -5.64 -4.59 2.31
N VAL A 115 -5.63 -4.90 1.02
CA VAL A 115 -5.36 -6.25 0.51
C VAL A 115 -3.93 -6.68 0.83
N ASP A 116 -2.96 -5.80 0.68
CA ASP A 116 -1.55 -6.06 1.00
C ASP A 116 -1.34 -6.33 2.48
N ALA A 117 -2.00 -5.58 3.37
CA ALA A 117 -1.92 -5.82 4.80
C ALA A 117 -2.46 -7.22 5.16
N ILE A 118 -3.60 -7.63 4.58
CA ILE A 118 -4.18 -8.97 4.78
C ILE A 118 -3.23 -10.06 4.26
N ASN A 119 -2.57 -9.82 3.11
CA ASN A 119 -1.74 -10.81 2.43
C ASN A 119 -0.24 -10.71 2.74
N LEU A 120 0.19 -9.83 3.66
CA LEU A 120 1.60 -9.51 3.91
C LEU A 120 2.48 -10.77 4.07
N LYS A 121 2.03 -11.78 4.83
CA LYS A 121 2.77 -13.03 5.04
C LYS A 121 2.69 -14.00 3.86
N ALA A 122 1.59 -14.00 3.12
CA ALA A 122 1.48 -14.77 1.88
C ALA A 122 2.46 -14.22 0.82
N ASN A 123 2.53 -12.89 0.71
CA ASN A 123 3.43 -12.18 -0.20
C ASN A 123 4.90 -12.36 0.18
N GLN A 124 5.25 -12.33 1.48
CA GLN A 124 6.62 -12.63 1.94
C GLN A 124 7.04 -14.07 1.63
N LYS A 125 6.13 -15.04 1.78
CA LYS A 125 6.42 -16.46 1.47
C LYS A 125 6.71 -16.65 -0.03
N GLU A 126 5.94 -15.99 -0.88
CA GLU A 126 6.12 -16.04 -2.33
C GLU A 126 7.43 -15.35 -2.77
N GLN A 127 7.70 -14.14 -2.27
CA GLN A 127 8.95 -13.43 -2.56
C GLN A 127 10.20 -14.21 -2.12
N ASN A 128 10.13 -14.89 -0.98
CA ASN A 128 11.22 -15.77 -0.53
C ASN A 128 11.39 -16.99 -1.44
N ARG A 129 10.29 -17.58 -1.93
CA ARG A 129 10.33 -18.70 -2.91
C ARG A 129 10.98 -18.27 -4.22
N ASP A 130 10.56 -17.14 -4.78
CA ASP A 130 11.09 -16.62 -6.04
C ASP A 130 12.57 -16.22 -5.92
N ALA A 131 12.95 -15.63 -4.77
CA ALA A 131 14.35 -15.32 -4.47
C ALA A 131 15.22 -16.58 -4.35
N ASP A 132 14.70 -17.64 -3.71
CA ASP A 132 15.39 -18.92 -3.57
C ASP A 132 15.54 -19.65 -4.92
N GLU A 133 14.49 -19.64 -5.76
CA GLU A 133 14.54 -20.20 -7.12
C GLU A 133 15.54 -19.44 -7.99
N LYS A 134 15.56 -18.11 -7.91
CA LYS A 134 16.53 -17.27 -8.63
C LYS A 134 17.96 -17.54 -8.14
N ALA A 135 18.18 -17.64 -6.83
CA ALA A 135 19.49 -17.94 -6.25
C ALA A 135 19.98 -19.36 -6.60
N GLN A 136 19.09 -20.35 -6.70
CA GLN A 136 19.42 -21.70 -7.16
C GLN A 136 19.73 -21.75 -8.66
N SER A 137 18.99 -21.01 -9.48
CA SER A 137 19.25 -20.91 -10.92
C SER A 137 20.63 -20.28 -11.22
N GLU A 138 21.01 -19.23 -10.47
CA GLU A 138 22.30 -18.57 -10.61
C GLU A 138 23.46 -19.46 -10.12
N LYS A 139 23.28 -20.22 -9.02
CA LYS A 139 24.28 -21.19 -8.56
C LYS A 139 24.50 -22.33 -9.57
N SER A 140 23.43 -22.81 -10.20
CA SER A 140 23.48 -23.89 -11.19
C SER A 140 24.16 -23.43 -12.48
N ALA A 141 23.81 -22.25 -12.99
CA ALA A 141 24.47 -21.64 -14.16
C ALA A 141 25.97 -21.39 -13.94
N LYS A 142 26.36 -21.00 -12.71
CA LYS A 142 27.77 -20.77 -12.35
C LYS A 142 28.56 -22.09 -12.19
N ALA A 143 27.90 -23.17 -11.79
CA ALA A 143 28.51 -24.50 -11.68
C ALA A 143 28.75 -25.13 -13.07
N ASP A 144 27.80 -24.98 -14.01
CA ASP A 144 27.95 -25.49 -15.38
C ASP A 144 28.97 -24.71 -16.20
N GLY A 145 29.06 -23.38 -16.03
CA GLY A 145 30.13 -22.57 -16.64
C GLY A 145 31.54 -22.98 -16.17
N LYS A 146 31.68 -23.37 -14.89
CA LYS A 146 32.97 -23.82 -14.32
C LYS A 146 33.36 -25.23 -14.79
N LYS A 147 32.39 -26.12 -15.04
CA LYS A 147 32.64 -27.45 -15.65
C LYS A 147 33.04 -27.35 -17.12
N LYS A 148 32.41 -26.46 -17.89
CA LYS A 148 32.72 -26.26 -19.32
C LYS A 148 34.12 -25.67 -19.53
N ALA A 149 34.53 -24.71 -18.69
CA ALA A 149 35.88 -24.12 -18.71
C ALA A 149 37.00 -25.08 -18.27
N ALA A 150 36.69 -26.08 -17.43
CA ALA A 150 37.64 -27.11 -17.03
C ALA A 150 37.84 -28.20 -18.10
N LEU A 151 36.80 -28.50 -18.89
CA LEU A 151 36.88 -29.49 -19.97
C LEU A 151 37.68 -28.99 -21.18
N GLU A 152 37.66 -27.68 -21.46
CA GLU A 152 38.40 -27.07 -22.58
C GLU A 152 39.92 -26.97 -22.32
N LYS A 153 40.36 -27.01 -21.05
CA LYS A 153 41.78 -27.05 -20.66
C LYS A 153 42.42 -28.45 -20.70
N ALA A 154 41.65 -29.51 -20.93
CA ALA A 154 42.16 -30.89 -20.96
C ALA A 154 42.44 -31.43 -22.38
N ALA A 155 42.23 -30.63 -23.43
CA ALA A 155 42.32 -31.06 -24.83
C ALA A 155 43.52 -30.46 -25.61
N THR A 156 44.65 -30.19 -24.95
CA THR A 156 45.93 -29.97 -25.67
C THR A 156 46.64 -31.31 -25.89
N PRO A 157 46.82 -31.77 -27.14
CA PRO A 157 47.56 -32.98 -27.43
C PRO A 157 49.06 -32.75 -27.27
N THR A 158 49.67 -33.48 -26.34
CA THR A 158 51.11 -33.73 -26.26
C THR A 158 51.57 -34.39 -27.56
N THR A 159 52.38 -33.71 -28.36
CA THR A 159 53.08 -34.32 -29.50
C THR A 159 54.50 -34.65 -29.08
N ASP A 160 54.74 -35.93 -28.84
CA ASP A 160 56.04 -36.55 -28.62
C ASP A 160 56.40 -37.33 -29.90
N LYS A 161 57.60 -37.10 -30.46
CA LYS A 161 58.27 -37.97 -31.44
C LYS A 161 59.72 -37.52 -31.58
N THR A 162 60.66 -38.18 -30.88
CA THR A 162 61.40 -39.38 -31.30
C THR A 162 62.37 -39.15 -32.45
N GLU A 163 63.63 -39.09 -32.02
CA GLU A 163 64.89 -39.44 -32.68
C GLU A 163 64.84 -40.59 -33.70
N SER A 164 65.41 -40.39 -34.89
CA SER A 164 66.25 -41.42 -35.53
C SER A 164 67.06 -40.87 -36.70
N SER A 165 68.35 -41.13 -36.58
CA SER A 165 69.43 -41.13 -37.56
C SER A 165 69.12 -41.92 -38.83
N GLU A 166 69.62 -41.46 -39.99
CA GLU A 166 70.12 -42.37 -41.02
C GLU A 166 71.18 -41.71 -41.91
N THR A 167 72.32 -42.40 -41.97
CA THR A 167 73.50 -42.19 -42.80
C THR A 167 73.21 -42.64 -44.23
N LYS A 168 73.65 -41.90 -45.25
CA LYS A 168 73.79 -42.48 -46.61
C LYS A 168 74.99 -41.92 -47.36
N THR A 169 75.94 -42.82 -47.58
CA THR A 169 77.08 -42.77 -48.50
C THR A 169 76.61 -43.00 -49.94
N ASP A 170 77.15 -42.22 -50.88
CA ASP A 170 77.42 -42.50 -52.30
C ASP A 170 77.92 -41.17 -52.89
N LYS A 171 78.88 -41.04 -53.81
CA LYS A 171 79.92 -41.86 -54.42
C LYS A 171 80.77 -40.88 -55.24
#